data_AF-A0A952S570-F1
#
_entry.id   AF-A0A952S570-F1
#
_cell.length_a   1.000
_cell.length_b   1.000
_cell.length_c   1.000
_cell.angle_alpha   90.00
_cell.angle_beta   90.00
_cell.angle_gamma   90.00
#
_symmetry.space_group_name_H-M   'P 1'
#
loop_
_entity.id
_entity.type
_entity.pdbx_description
1 polymer ?
#
loop_
_entity_poly.entity_id
_entity_poly.type
_entity_poly.pdbx_seq_one_letter_code
_entity_poly.pdbx_strand_id
1 'polypeptide(L)'
;MLPKSTLDTWIQDYYEYRRRGYITPKDRAKKWKSLLPKLKKKFEAAGITRCEVCRGAFALGFAHRYKRRFITTMEELETVALLCVGCHEQVEHSGRENMYERITEIIERRSVDMQF
;
A
#
# COMPACT_ATOMS: atom_id res chain seq x y z
N MET A 1 -0.35 -22.90 -9.26
CA MET A 1 -0.22 -23.59 -7.96
C MET A 1 1.24 -23.54 -7.57
N LEU A 2 1.58 -23.00 -6.39
CA LEU A 2 2.95 -23.13 -5.87
C LEU A 2 3.13 -24.56 -5.33
N PRO A 3 4.27 -25.22 -5.59
CA PRO A 3 4.54 -26.57 -5.08
C PRO A 3 4.54 -26.56 -3.54
N LYS A 4 4.01 -27.63 -2.93
CA LYS A 4 4.05 -27.81 -1.46
C LYS A 4 5.51 -28.02 -1.06
N SER A 5 6.09 -27.05 -0.37
CA SER A 5 7.47 -27.09 0.12
C SER A 5 7.60 -28.01 1.34
N THR A 6 8.74 -28.68 1.46
CA THR A 6 9.15 -29.42 2.68
C THR A 6 9.44 -28.42 3.82
N LEU A 7 9.43 -28.87 5.07
CA LEU A 7 9.70 -27.99 6.23
C LEU A 7 11.05 -27.26 6.10
N ASP A 8 12.07 -27.93 5.58
CA ASP A 8 13.41 -27.37 5.37
C ASP A 8 13.43 -26.28 4.29
N THR A 9 12.66 -26.46 3.21
CA THR A 9 12.55 -25.43 2.15
C THR A 9 11.77 -24.22 2.63
N TRP A 10 10.72 -24.40 3.46
CA TRP A 10 10.00 -23.27 4.06
C TRP A 10 10.87 -22.45 5.02
N ILE A 11 11.74 -23.10 5.79
CA ILE A 11 12.69 -22.43 6.70
C ILE A 11 13.72 -21.64 5.90
N GLN A 12 14.32 -22.23 4.86
CA GLN A 12 15.28 -21.54 3.99
C GLN A 12 14.63 -20.35 3.26
N ASP A 13 13.45 -20.55 2.67
CA ASP A 13 12.68 -19.49 2.03
C ASP A 13 12.38 -18.37 3.02
N TYR A 14 11.99 -18.68 4.25
CA TYR A 14 11.73 -17.67 5.29
C TYR A 14 12.97 -16.86 5.66
N TYR A 15 14.12 -17.52 5.86
CA TYR A 15 15.37 -16.82 6.16
C TYR A 15 15.87 -16.00 4.98
N GLU A 16 15.70 -16.48 3.74
CA GLU A 16 16.01 -15.72 2.55
C GLU A 16 15.05 -14.53 2.36
N TYR A 17 13.76 -14.72 2.64
CA TYR A 17 12.75 -13.67 2.60
C TYR A 17 13.12 -12.53 3.54
N ARG A 18 13.50 -12.89 4.76
CA ARG A 18 13.94 -11.95 5.79
C ARG A 18 15.30 -11.32 5.46
N ARG A 19 16.25 -12.07 4.90
CA ARG A 19 17.56 -11.58 4.47
C ARG A 19 17.42 -10.55 3.34
N ARG A 20 16.51 -10.79 2.40
CA ARG A 20 16.16 -9.87 1.30
C ARG A 20 15.32 -8.67 1.76
N GLY A 21 14.95 -8.60 3.04
CA GLY A 21 14.22 -7.47 3.62
C GLY A 21 12.71 -7.49 3.34
N TYR A 22 12.16 -8.60 2.86
CA TYR A 22 10.72 -8.71 2.63
C TYR A 22 9.92 -8.80 3.94
N ILE A 23 8.70 -8.28 3.90
CA ILE A 23 7.73 -8.26 4.99
C ILE A 23 6.94 -9.57 4.96
N THR A 24 7.09 -10.35 6.04
CA THR A 24 6.30 -11.57 6.21
C THR A 24 4.81 -11.23 6.38
N PRO A 25 3.88 -12.15 6.05
CA PRO A 25 2.45 -11.94 6.28
C PRO A 25 2.12 -11.57 7.75
N LYS A 26 2.84 -12.16 8.71
CA LYS A 26 2.70 -11.89 10.15
C LYS A 26 3.13 -10.47 10.51
N ASP A 27 4.23 -10.00 9.94
CA ASP A 27 4.79 -8.69 10.26
C ASP A 27 4.07 -7.53 9.57
N ARG A 28 3.40 -7.80 8.44
CA ARG A 28 2.72 -6.77 7.64
C ARG A 28 1.71 -5.94 8.43
N ALA A 29 0.95 -6.59 9.32
CA ALA A 29 -0.01 -5.89 10.18
C ALA A 29 0.69 -4.94 11.15
N LYS A 30 1.76 -5.41 11.79
CA LYS A 30 2.57 -4.66 12.74
C LYS A 30 3.28 -3.48 12.06
N LYS A 31 3.91 -3.73 10.90
CA LYS A 31 4.59 -2.70 10.10
C LYS A 31 3.61 -1.60 9.68
N TRP A 32 2.43 -1.96 9.17
CA TRP A 32 1.39 -0.99 8.82
C TRP A 32 0.98 -0.12 10.01
N LYS A 33 0.72 -0.72 11.17
CA LYS A 33 0.35 0.03 12.38
C LYS A 33 1.44 1.01 12.80
N SER A 34 2.72 0.64 12.66
CA SER A 34 3.85 1.52 12.96
C SER A 34 4.06 2.64 11.91
N LEU A 35 3.67 2.39 10.67
CA LEU A 35 3.83 3.31 9.55
C LEU A 35 2.70 4.34 9.49
N LEU A 36 1.48 3.95 9.85
CA LEU A 36 0.27 4.76 9.71
C LEU A 36 0.39 6.19 10.29
N PRO A 37 0.93 6.41 11.51
CA PRO A 37 1.10 7.77 12.03
C PRO A 37 2.07 8.62 11.21
N LYS A 38 3.11 8.01 10.63
CA LYS A 38 4.09 8.70 9.78
C LYS A 38 3.46 9.12 8.46
N LEU A 39 2.65 8.23 7.86
CA LEU A 39 1.91 8.55 6.63
C LEU A 39 0.91 9.69 6.85
N LYS A 40 0.16 9.68 7.96
CA LYS A 40 -0.75 10.79 8.30
C LYS A 40 -0.02 12.13 8.34
N LYS A 41 1.10 12.21 9.07
CA LYS A 41 1.93 13.41 9.14
C LYS A 41 2.49 13.82 7.77
N LYS A 42 2.97 12.86 6.98
CA LYS A 42 3.51 13.12 5.63
C LYS A 42 2.45 13.70 4.69
N PHE A 43 1.24 13.14 4.70
CA PHE A 43 0.14 13.59 3.86
C PHE A 43 -0.37 14.97 4.29
N GLU A 44 -0.50 15.20 5.61
CA GLU A 44 -0.87 16.50 6.16
C GLU A 44 0.15 17.58 5.80
N ALA A 45 1.46 17.30 5.95
CA ALA A 45 2.53 18.22 5.56
C ALA A 45 2.55 18.53 4.05
N ALA A 46 2.09 17.59 3.22
CA ALA A 46 1.94 17.76 1.77
C ALA A 46 0.59 18.42 1.38
N GLY A 47 -0.25 18.82 2.34
CA GLY A 47 -1.58 19.38 2.08
C GLY A 47 -2.63 18.36 1.59
N ILE A 48 -2.28 17.07 1.56
CA ILE A 48 -3.17 15.99 1.11
C ILE A 48 -4.07 15.57 2.27
N THR A 49 -5.16 16.31 2.47
CA THR A 49 -6.11 16.12 3.58
C THR A 49 -7.50 15.68 3.13
N ARG A 50 -7.68 15.45 1.83
CA ARG A 50 -8.96 15.06 1.19
C ARG A 50 -8.74 13.88 0.26
N CYS A 51 -9.83 13.19 -0.09
CA CYS A 51 -9.83 12.11 -1.07
C CYS A 51 -9.20 12.59 -2.38
N GLU A 52 -8.19 11.87 -2.85
CA GLU A 52 -7.45 12.25 -4.06
C GLU A 52 -8.19 11.94 -5.37
N VAL A 53 -9.36 11.31 -5.27
CA VAL A 53 -10.26 11.06 -6.42
C VAL A 53 -11.41 12.05 -6.43
N CYS A 54 -12.19 12.14 -5.35
CA CYS A 54 -13.44 12.92 -5.32
C CYS A 54 -13.37 14.20 -4.45
N ARG A 55 -12.22 14.49 -3.83
CA ARG A 55 -12.02 15.61 -2.89
C ARG A 55 -12.91 15.61 -1.64
N GLY A 56 -13.64 14.51 -1.38
CA GLY A 56 -14.39 14.32 -0.14
C GLY A 56 -13.47 14.29 1.09
N ALA A 57 -13.97 14.72 2.25
CA ALA A 57 -13.20 14.80 3.50
C ALA A 57 -13.62 13.79 4.58
N PHE A 58 -14.69 13.02 4.32
CA PHE A 58 -15.24 12.08 5.30
C PHE A 58 -14.72 10.66 5.07
N ALA A 59 -14.52 9.92 6.17
CA ALA A 59 -14.10 8.51 6.19
C ALA A 59 -12.90 8.21 5.28
N LEU A 60 -11.79 8.91 5.52
CA LEU A 60 -10.57 8.77 4.73
C LEU A 60 -9.72 7.58 5.20
N GLY A 61 -9.15 6.85 4.24
CA GLY A 61 -8.26 5.73 4.45
C GLY A 61 -7.18 5.63 3.38
N PHE A 62 -6.08 4.95 3.70
CA PHE A 62 -4.99 4.73 2.75
C PHE A 62 -5.26 3.49 1.89
N ALA A 63 -5.32 3.69 0.58
CA ALA A 63 -5.42 2.65 -0.44
C ALA A 63 -4.03 2.34 -0.99
N HIS A 64 -3.67 1.06 -1.08
CA HIS A 64 -2.41 0.61 -1.65
C HIS A 64 -2.60 0.27 -3.13
N ARG A 65 -1.53 0.32 -3.95
CA ARG A 65 -1.59 -0.15 -5.35
C ARG A 65 -1.75 -1.67 -5.48
N TYR A 66 -1.47 -2.41 -4.41
CA TYR A 66 -1.68 -3.86 -4.33
C TYR A 66 -2.65 -4.20 -3.21
N LYS A 67 -3.46 -5.26 -3.39
CA LYS A 67 -4.17 -5.85 -2.24
C LYS A 67 -3.16 -6.19 -1.15
N ARG A 68 -3.46 -5.78 0.08
CA ARG A 68 -2.52 -5.85 1.22
C ARG A 68 -1.86 -7.21 1.39
N ARG A 69 -2.56 -8.31 1.09
CA ARG A 69 -2.00 -9.67 1.18
C ARG A 69 -0.81 -9.96 0.25
N PHE A 70 -0.64 -9.17 -0.81
CA PHE A 70 0.43 -9.31 -1.82
C PHE A 70 1.59 -8.33 -1.63
N ILE A 71 1.53 -7.45 -0.63
CA ILE A 71 2.62 -6.52 -0.32
C ILE A 71 3.75 -7.27 0.36
N THR A 72 4.96 -7.13 -0.18
CA THR A 72 6.15 -7.86 0.25
C THR A 72 7.28 -6.94 0.68
N THR A 73 7.28 -5.65 0.34
CA THR A 73 8.33 -4.71 0.79
C THR A 73 7.76 -3.54 1.59
N MET A 74 8.64 -2.84 2.33
CA MET A 74 8.26 -1.59 3.00
C MET A 74 7.88 -0.50 2.01
N GLU A 75 8.58 -0.40 0.88
CA GLU A 75 8.27 0.55 -0.18
C GLU A 75 6.84 0.34 -0.72
N GLU A 76 6.45 -0.91 -1.01
CA GLU A 76 5.09 -1.23 -1.45
C GLU A 76 4.05 -0.92 -0.38
N LEU A 77 4.39 -1.10 0.90
CA LEU A 77 3.51 -0.79 2.02
C LEU A 77 3.35 0.72 2.24
N GLU A 78 4.37 1.51 1.89
CA GLU A 78 4.40 2.97 1.96
C GLU A 78 3.75 3.64 0.74
N THR A 79 3.65 2.91 -0.37
CA THR A 79 3.05 3.40 -1.61
C THR A 79 1.52 3.37 -1.52
N VAL A 80 0.95 4.49 -1.10
CA VAL A 80 -0.49 4.63 -0.85
C VAL A 80 -1.09 5.92 -1.42
N ALA A 81 -2.41 5.91 -1.60
CA ALA A 81 -3.25 7.08 -1.81
C ALA A 81 -4.29 7.26 -0.71
N LEU A 82 -4.67 8.50 -0.41
CA LEU A 82 -5.70 8.85 0.56
C LEU A 82 -7.05 8.95 -0.15
N LEU A 83 -7.93 7.99 0.11
CA LEU A 83 -9.25 7.88 -0.50
C LEU A 83 -10.34 7.86 0.56
N CYS A 84 -11.54 8.33 0.22
CA CYS A 84 -12.73 8.06 1.02
C CYS A 84 -13.18 6.60 0.82
N VAL A 85 -13.97 6.06 1.76
CA VAL A 85 -14.48 4.67 1.70
C VAL A 85 -15.08 4.32 0.35
N GLY A 86 -15.93 5.17 -0.24
CA GLY A 86 -16.56 4.89 -1.54
C GLY A 86 -15.55 4.75 -2.69
N CYS A 87 -14.57 5.65 -2.79
CA CYS A 87 -13.52 5.54 -3.80
C CYS A 87 -12.56 4.37 -3.51
N HIS A 88 -12.33 4.07 -2.23
CA HIS A 88 -11.49 2.96 -1.79
C HIS A 88 -12.07 1.62 -2.26
N GLU A 89 -13.35 1.38 -1.97
CA GLU A 89 -14.07 0.16 -2.38
C GLU A 89 -14.15 0.02 -3.91
N GLN A 90 -14.42 1.12 -4.64
CA GLN A 90 -14.47 1.11 -6.10
C GLN A 90 -13.14 0.62 -6.71
N VAL A 91 -12.02 1.15 -6.23
CA VAL A 91 -10.68 0.76 -6.72
C VAL A 91 -10.33 -0.66 -6.27
N GLU A 92 -10.74 -1.05 -5.06
CA GLU A 92 -10.49 -2.39 -4.55
C GLU A 92 -11.28 -3.50 -5.28
N HIS A 93 -12.41 -3.16 -5.90
CA HIS A 93 -13.27 -4.08 -6.64
C HIS A 93 -13.10 -4.00 -8.16
N SER A 94 -12.31 -3.06 -8.69
CA SER A 94 -12.09 -2.90 -10.14
C SER A 94 -11.17 -3.97 -10.74
N GLY A 95 -10.55 -4.83 -9.93
CA GLY A 95 -9.58 -5.84 -10.36
C GLY A 95 -8.14 -5.45 -10.06
N ARG A 96 -7.22 -6.42 -10.07
CA ARG A 96 -5.84 -6.21 -9.60
C ARG A 96 -5.07 -5.19 -10.44
N GLU A 97 -5.21 -5.27 -11.76
CA GLU A 97 -4.53 -4.40 -12.72
C GLU A 97 -5.06 -2.96 -12.62
N ASN A 98 -6.38 -2.79 -12.71
CA ASN A 98 -7.04 -1.50 -12.52
C ASN A 98 -6.73 -0.85 -11.16
N MET A 99 -6.66 -1.64 -10.08
CA MET A 99 -6.25 -1.14 -8.76
C MET A 99 -4.81 -0.61 -8.78
N TYR A 100 -3.90 -1.35 -9.42
CA TYR A 100 -2.51 -0.97 -9.53
C TYR A 100 -2.33 0.31 -10.32
N GLU A 101 -2.90 0.36 -11.53
CA GLU A 101 -2.83 1.51 -12.43
C GLU A 101 -3.44 2.75 -11.77
N ARG A 102 -4.66 2.62 -11.23
CA ARG A 102 -5.38 3.77 -10.69
C ARG A 102 -4.67 4.42 -9.51
N ILE A 103 -4.12 3.62 -8.59
CA ILE A 103 -3.37 4.17 -7.46
C ILE A 103 -2.03 4.73 -7.92
N THR A 104 -1.38 4.10 -8.90
CA THR A 104 -0.11 4.60 -9.47
C THR A 104 -0.31 5.96 -10.13
N GLU A 105 -1.35 6.14 -10.96
CA GLU A 105 -1.71 7.42 -11.57
C GLU A 105 -1.93 8.53 -10.53
N ILE A 106 -2.65 8.23 -9.43
CA ILE A 106 -2.92 9.20 -8.37
C ILE A 106 -1.60 9.65 -7.72
N ILE A 107 -0.70 8.71 -7.47
CA ILE A 107 0.60 8.99 -6.82
C ILE A 107 1.50 9.79 -7.76
N GLU A 108 1.54 9.44 -9.05
CA GLU A 108 2.35 10.14 -10.05
C GLU A 108 1.91 11.59 -10.24
N ARG A 109 0.61 11.88 -10.18
CA ARG A 109 0.08 13.25 -10.26
C ARG A 109 0.62 14.16 -9.15
N ARG A 110 0.91 13.63 -7.96
CA ARG A 110 1.52 14.41 -6.86
C ARG A 110 2.91 14.92 -7.21
N SER A 111 3.68 14.14 -7.97
CA SER A 111 5.06 14.46 -8.33
C SER A 111 5.13 15.59 -9.37
N VAL A 112 4.07 15.74 -10.18
CA VAL A 112 3.96 16.83 -11.15
C VAL A 112 3.61 18.15 -10.46
N ASP A 113 2.71 18.12 -9.47
CA ASP A 113 2.25 19.32 -8.75
C ASP A 113 3.30 19.94 -7.79
N MET A 114 4.45 19.27 -7.57
CA MET A 114 5.55 19.74 -6.73
C MET A 114 6.69 20.43 -7.52
N GLN A 115 6.50 20.72 -8.81
CA GLN A 115 7.45 21.51 -9.61
C GLN A 115 7.00 22.99 -9.67
N PHE A 116 7.35 23.76 -8.63
CA PHE A 116 7.31 25.22 -8.64
C PHE A 116 8.60 25.78 -8.03
#